data_AF-A0A7X8VWJ1-F1
#
_entry.id   AF-A0A7X8VWJ1-F1
#
_cell.length_a   1.000
_cell.length_b   1.000
_cell.length_c   1.000
_cell.angle_alpha   90.00
_cell.angle_beta   90.00
_cell.angle_gamma   90.00
#
_symmetry.space_group_name_H-M   'P 1'
#
loop_
_entity.id
_entity.type
_entity.pdbx_description
1 polymer ?
#
loop_
_entity_poly.entity_id
_entity_poly.type
_entity_poly.pdbx_seq_one_letter_code
_entity_poly.pdbx_strand_id
1 'polypeptide(L)'
;MMMTRLVLMLGALPGLLLWAQNEKPWREITYPCPHDNSQQPAMYYQAQGEEARPLLVALHTWSGGYTQNCNSYGNFCVQKNWHFIFPNFRGPNNNPQALGSELMVADIVAAVEFV
;
A
#
# COMPACT_ATOMS: atom_id res chain seq x y z
N MET A 1 16.66 -4.60 6.73
CA MET A 1 17.78 -5.20 5.99
C MET A 1 17.67 -4.73 4.55
N MET A 2 18.27 -3.57 4.25
CA MET A 2 18.26 -2.96 2.92
C MET A 2 19.12 -3.81 2.00
N MET A 3 18.52 -4.42 0.97
CA MET A 3 19.28 -5.08 -0.09
C MET A 3 19.77 -4.01 -1.07
N THR A 4 20.97 -3.51 -0.82
CA THR A 4 21.79 -2.78 -1.79
C THR A 4 22.04 -3.71 -2.98
N ARG A 5 21.40 -3.47 -4.13
CA ARG A 5 21.77 -4.17 -5.37
C ARG A 5 23.03 -3.52 -5.94
N LEU A 6 24.17 -4.15 -5.68
CA LEU A 6 25.42 -3.93 -6.41
C LEU A 6 25.20 -4.40 -7.86
N VAL A 7 25.15 -3.47 -8.81
CA VAL A 7 25.21 -3.81 -10.25
C VAL A 7 26.67 -3.79 -10.66
N LEU A 8 27.30 -4.98 -10.67
CA LEU A 8 28.59 -5.20 -11.32
C LEU A 8 28.38 -5.25 -12.83
N MET A 9 28.70 -4.16 -13.52
CA MET A 9 28.80 -4.12 -14.98
C MET A 9 30.12 -4.76 -15.41
N LEU A 10 30.10 -6.06 -15.73
CA LEU A 10 31.19 -6.73 -16.44
C LEU A 10 30.60 -7.47 -17.64
N GLY A 11 30.97 -7.03 -18.84
CA GLY A 11 30.94 -7.83 -20.06
C GLY A 11 29.66 -7.73 -20.90
N ALA A 12 29.83 -7.25 -22.12
CA ALA A 12 28.81 -7.13 -23.15
C ALA A 12 28.26 -8.49 -23.60
N LEU A 13 26.96 -8.71 -23.42
CA LEU A 13 26.17 -9.67 -24.18
C LEU A 13 24.86 -8.97 -24.60
N PRO A 14 24.59 -8.79 -25.91
CA PRO A 14 23.46 -7.97 -26.41
C PRO A 14 22.08 -8.66 -26.30
N GLY A 15 21.90 -9.63 -25.40
CA GLY A 15 20.67 -10.42 -25.26
C GLY A 15 20.12 -10.55 -23.85
N LEU A 16 20.73 -9.92 -22.84
CA LEU A 16 20.35 -10.07 -21.42
C LEU A 16 19.86 -8.77 -20.78
N LEU A 17 19.44 -7.79 -21.58
CA LEU A 17 18.96 -6.48 -21.13
C LEU A 17 17.42 -6.38 -21.09
N LEU A 18 16.70 -7.33 -20.48
CA LEU A 18 15.24 -7.15 -20.32
C LEU A 18 14.60 -7.94 -19.17
N TRP A 19 15.30 -8.16 -18.06
CA TRP A 19 14.67 -8.62 -16.82
C TRP A 19 14.92 -7.69 -15.63
N ALA A 20 15.02 -6.38 -15.88
CA ALA A 20 14.55 -5.44 -14.86
C ALA A 20 13.02 -5.55 -14.87
N GLN A 21 12.45 -6.57 -14.22
CA GLN A 21 11.05 -6.52 -13.85
C GLN A 21 10.90 -5.25 -13.01
N ASN A 22 10.23 -4.23 -13.55
CA ASN A 22 9.85 -3.06 -12.78
C ASN A 22 9.04 -3.57 -11.58
N GLU A 23 9.69 -3.67 -10.42
CA GLU A 23 9.02 -4.04 -9.19
C GLU A 23 7.90 -3.02 -8.96
N LYS A 24 6.70 -3.51 -8.63
CA LYS A 24 5.54 -2.63 -8.42
C LYS A 24 5.89 -1.61 -7.33
N PRO A 25 5.77 -0.29 -7.56
CA PRO A 25 6.21 0.71 -6.59
C PRO A 25 5.37 0.73 -5.31
N TRP A 26 4.12 0.28 -5.38
CA TRP A 26 3.29 0.05 -4.21
C TRP A 26 3.55 -1.33 -3.62
N ARG A 27 3.51 -1.40 -2.29
CA ARG A 27 3.85 -2.59 -1.51
C ARG A 27 2.84 -2.81 -0.40
N GLU A 28 2.86 -4.01 0.15
CA GLU A 28 2.14 -4.29 1.39
C GLU A 28 2.92 -3.75 2.60
N ILE A 29 2.19 -3.23 3.58
CA ILE A 29 2.70 -2.77 4.88
C ILE A 29 1.76 -3.20 6.01
N THR A 30 2.21 -3.00 7.24
CA THR A 30 1.35 -2.96 8.43
C THR A 30 1.41 -1.58 9.05
N TYR A 31 0.27 -1.07 9.54
CA TYR A 31 0.18 0.20 10.24
C TYR A 31 -0.45 0.01 11.63
N PRO A 32 -0.02 0.80 12.63
CA PRO A 32 -0.54 0.71 13.99
C PRO A 32 -1.93 1.32 14.09
N CYS A 33 -2.79 0.70 14.92
CA CYS A 33 -4.10 1.22 15.30
C CYS A 33 -4.08 1.55 16.81
N PRO A 34 -3.78 2.80 17.21
CA PRO A 34 -3.52 3.15 18.62
C PRO A 34 -4.70 2.91 19.56
N HIS A 35 -5.93 2.95 19.04
CA HIS A 35 -7.14 2.82 19.84
C HIS A 35 -7.25 1.46 20.55
N ASP A 36 -6.73 0.39 19.96
CA ASP A 36 -6.74 -0.95 20.55
C ASP A 36 -5.39 -1.67 20.49
N ASN A 37 -4.33 -0.94 20.15
CA ASN A 37 -2.95 -1.42 19.99
C ASN A 37 -2.79 -2.55 18.95
N SER A 38 -3.76 -2.70 18.04
CA SER A 38 -3.66 -3.68 16.96
C SER A 38 -2.78 -3.17 15.81
N GLN A 39 -2.43 -4.08 14.91
CA GLN A 39 -1.74 -3.79 13.65
C GLN A 39 -2.65 -4.26 12.51
N GLN A 40 -2.86 -3.41 11.51
CA GLN A 40 -3.70 -3.74 10.36
C GLN A 40 -2.85 -3.71 9.08
N PRO A 41 -3.08 -4.63 8.13
CA PRO A 41 -2.38 -4.62 6.86
C PRO A 41 -2.97 -3.59 5.89
N ALA A 42 -2.14 -3.10 4.97
CA ALA A 42 -2.56 -2.19 3.89
C ALA A 42 -1.68 -2.35 2.65
N MET A 43 -2.22 -2.04 1.48
CA MET A 43 -1.38 -1.69 0.32
C MET A 43 -1.02 -0.21 0.39
N TYR A 44 0.22 0.13 0.09
CA TYR A 44 0.75 1.47 0.31
C TYR A 44 1.73 1.90 -0.78
N TYR A 45 1.68 3.18 -1.13
CA TYR A 45 2.71 3.87 -1.90
C TYR A 45 2.89 5.31 -1.42
N GLN A 46 4.15 5.70 -1.27
CA GLN A 46 4.54 7.05 -0.92
C GLN A 46 4.92 7.80 -2.20
N ALA A 47 4.29 8.95 -2.42
CA ALA A 47 4.66 9.83 -3.50
C ALA A 47 6.07 10.43 -3.29
N GLN A 48 6.70 10.88 -4.37
CA GLN A 48 8.07 11.40 -4.37
C GLN A 48 8.14 12.93 -4.35
N GLY A 49 9.07 13.50 -3.59
CA GLY A 49 9.31 14.94 -3.49
C GLY A 49 8.97 15.49 -2.09
N GLU A 50 9.30 16.76 -1.85
CA GLU A 50 9.13 17.41 -0.54
C GLU A 50 7.80 18.16 -0.39
N GLU A 51 7.16 18.53 -1.51
CA GLU A 51 5.89 19.23 -1.52
C GLU A 51 4.72 18.34 -1.10
N ALA A 52 3.69 18.95 -0.50
CA ALA A 52 2.46 18.25 -0.12
C ALA A 52 1.73 17.69 -1.36
N ARG A 53 1.25 16.45 -1.26
CA ARG A 53 0.60 15.72 -2.37
C ARG A 53 -0.71 15.09 -1.92
N PRO A 54 -1.68 14.89 -2.85
CA PRO A 54 -2.93 14.23 -2.51
C PRO A 54 -2.72 12.79 -2.05
N LEU A 55 -3.59 12.33 -1.15
CA LEU A 55 -3.70 10.94 -0.71
C LEU A 55 -4.97 10.32 -1.28
N LEU A 56 -4.82 9.20 -1.98
CA LEU A 56 -5.93 8.30 -2.30
C LEU A 56 -6.07 7.25 -1.21
N VAL A 57 -7.21 7.26 -0.53
CA VAL A 57 -7.62 6.20 0.40
C VAL A 57 -8.60 5.27 -0.32
N ALA A 58 -8.16 4.05 -0.63
CA ALA A 58 -9.02 3.05 -1.25
C ALA A 58 -9.73 2.21 -0.18
N LEU A 59 -11.01 1.92 -0.41
CA LEU A 59 -11.81 1.03 0.43
C LEU A 59 -12.22 -0.20 -0.38
N HIS A 60 -12.17 -1.37 0.24
CA HIS A 60 -12.54 -2.61 -0.41
C HIS A 60 -14.05 -2.82 -0.33
N THR A 61 -14.55 -3.73 -1.16
CA THR A 61 -15.96 -4.14 -1.07
C THR A 61 -16.23 -4.84 0.27
N TRP A 62 -17.50 -4.87 0.68
CA TRP A 62 -17.94 -5.38 1.99
C TRP A 62 -17.41 -6.78 2.35
N SER A 63 -17.30 -7.67 1.36
CA SER A 63 -16.79 -9.04 1.54
C SER A 63 -15.36 -9.24 1.02
N GLY A 64 -14.68 -8.15 0.66
CA GLY A 64 -13.32 -8.15 0.12
C GLY A 64 -12.25 -7.89 1.18
N GLY A 65 -11.06 -7.51 0.69
CA GLY A 65 -9.92 -7.11 1.50
C GLY A 65 -9.00 -6.16 0.72
N TYR A 66 -8.00 -5.62 1.40
CA TYR A 66 -7.06 -4.60 0.92
C TYR A 66 -6.24 -4.92 -0.35
N THR A 67 -6.19 -6.18 -0.77
CA THR A 67 -5.49 -6.58 -2.00
C THR A 67 -6.39 -6.52 -3.24
N GLN A 68 -7.72 -6.41 -3.07
CA GLN A 68 -8.71 -6.42 -4.13
C GLN A 68 -8.52 -5.23 -5.08
N ASN A 69 -8.25 -5.49 -6.37
CA ASN A 69 -8.08 -4.44 -7.38
C ASN A 69 -7.00 -3.39 -7.03
N CYS A 70 -6.07 -3.67 -6.10
CA CYS A 70 -5.06 -2.69 -5.67
C CYS A 70 -4.16 -2.18 -6.81
N ASN A 71 -3.99 -2.96 -7.88
CA ASN A 71 -3.17 -2.58 -9.03
C ASN A 71 -3.71 -1.35 -9.76
N SER A 72 -5.03 -1.15 -9.89
CA SER A 72 -5.56 0.02 -10.60
C SER A 72 -5.31 1.30 -9.82
N TYR A 73 -5.57 1.28 -8.51
CA TYR A 73 -5.31 2.40 -7.60
C TYR A 73 -3.81 2.73 -7.50
N GLY A 74 -2.97 1.72 -7.28
CA GLY A 74 -1.53 1.89 -7.17
C GLY A 74 -0.92 2.46 -8.46
N ASN A 75 -1.30 1.92 -9.62
CA ASN A 75 -0.85 2.46 -10.91
C ASN A 75 -1.27 3.92 -11.11
N PHE A 76 -2.52 4.25 -10.80
CA PHE A 76 -3.01 5.62 -10.90
C PHE A 76 -2.21 6.58 -10.01
N CYS A 77 -1.97 6.19 -8.75
CA CYS A 77 -1.23 7.01 -7.79
C CYS A 77 0.23 7.20 -8.18
N VAL A 78 0.89 6.16 -8.72
CA VAL A 78 2.24 6.29 -9.29
C VAL A 78 2.25 7.26 -10.47
N GLN A 79 1.29 7.15 -11.40
CA GLN A 79 1.21 8.02 -12.57
C GLN A 79 0.93 9.49 -12.20
N LYS A 80 0.10 9.73 -11.17
CA LYS A 80 -0.22 11.08 -10.68
C LYS A 80 0.76 11.60 -9.64
N ASN A 81 1.67 10.75 -9.17
CA ASN A 81 2.54 10.99 -8.03
C ASN A 81 1.72 11.46 -6.79
N TRP A 82 0.75 10.64 -6.40
CA TRP A 82 -0.12 10.79 -5.23
C TRP A 82 0.23 9.72 -4.20
N HIS A 83 0.06 10.02 -2.92
CA HIS A 83 0.14 9.00 -1.88
C HIS A 83 -1.03 8.04 -2.03
N PHE A 84 -0.83 6.80 -1.61
CA PHE A 84 -1.82 5.74 -1.71
C PHE A 84 -1.79 4.92 -0.42
N ILE A 85 -2.97 4.74 0.16
CA ILE A 85 -3.18 3.72 1.17
C ILE A 85 -4.49 2.98 0.92
N PHE A 86 -4.45 1.67 1.08
CA PHE A 86 -5.60 0.80 0.99
C PHE A 86 -5.59 -0.09 2.23
N PRO A 87 -6.21 0.37 3.33
CA PRO A 87 -6.26 -0.41 4.57
C PRO A 87 -7.19 -1.61 4.47
N ASN A 88 -6.97 -2.63 5.30
CA ASN A 88 -7.89 -3.75 5.48
C ASN A 88 -8.99 -3.46 6.52
N PHE A 89 -8.75 -2.59 7.51
CA PHE A 89 -9.75 -2.11 8.48
C PHE A 89 -10.64 -3.21 9.10
N ARG A 90 -10.03 -4.26 9.68
CA ARG A 90 -10.69 -5.50 10.19
C ARG A 90 -11.18 -6.50 9.14
N GLY A 91 -11.01 -6.21 7.86
CA GLY A 91 -11.20 -7.12 6.74
C GLY A 91 -12.66 -7.31 6.33
N PRO A 92 -13.02 -8.48 5.78
CA PRO A 92 -14.37 -8.72 5.27
C PRO A 92 -15.41 -8.77 6.40
N ASN A 93 -16.67 -8.60 6.02
CA ASN A 93 -17.85 -8.54 6.88
C ASN A 93 -18.25 -9.85 7.60
N ASN A 94 -17.30 -10.66 8.04
CA ASN A 94 -17.52 -11.95 8.70
C ASN A 94 -17.29 -11.91 10.22
N ASN A 95 -17.02 -10.73 10.78
CA ASN A 95 -16.84 -10.52 12.20
C ASN A 95 -17.45 -9.17 12.64
N PRO A 96 -17.95 -9.03 13.88
CA PRO A 96 -18.61 -7.80 14.34
C PRO A 96 -17.73 -6.54 14.26
N GLN A 97 -16.41 -6.67 14.40
CA GLN A 97 -15.50 -5.54 14.36
C GLN A 97 -15.37 -4.96 12.93
N ALA A 98 -15.54 -5.77 11.89
CA ALA A 98 -15.50 -5.34 10.49
C ALA A 98 -16.84 -4.80 9.94
N LEU A 99 -17.93 -4.91 10.71
CA LEU A 99 -19.28 -4.53 10.26
C LEU A 99 -19.60 -3.05 10.53
N GLY A 100 -18.71 -2.14 10.11
CA GLY A 100 -18.88 -0.70 10.33
C GLY A 100 -18.83 -0.29 11.81
N SER A 101 -18.09 -1.05 12.62
CA SER A 101 -17.90 -0.73 14.04
C SER A 101 -17.00 0.51 14.22
N GLU A 102 -17.01 1.09 15.42
CA GLU A 102 -16.09 2.17 15.79
C GLU A 102 -14.61 1.77 15.61
N LEU A 103 -14.27 0.48 15.79
CA LEU A 103 -12.91 -0.01 15.53
C LEU A 103 -12.57 0.05 14.04
N MET A 104 -13.49 -0.33 13.16
CA MET A 104 -13.27 -0.26 11.71
C MET A 104 -13.11 1.18 11.23
N VAL A 105 -13.91 2.12 11.78
CA VAL A 105 -13.77 3.55 11.49
C VAL A 105 -12.43 4.08 12.00
N ALA A 106 -12.05 3.73 13.24
CA ALA A 106 -10.78 4.13 13.83
C ALA A 106 -9.56 3.58 13.05
N ASP A 107 -9.64 2.36 12.52
CA ASP A 107 -8.59 1.79 11.68
C ASP A 107 -8.40 2.60 10.38
N ILE A 108 -9.49 3.05 9.74
CA ILE A 108 -9.39 3.91 8.55
C ILE A 108 -8.72 5.25 8.90
N VAL A 109 -9.09 5.86 10.03
CA VAL A 109 -8.46 7.11 10.50
C VAL A 109 -6.96 6.89 10.76
N ALA A 110 -6.60 5.81 11.47
CA ALA A 110 -5.19 5.47 11.73
C ALA A 110 -4.39 5.22 10.44
N ALA A 111 -5.03 4.66 9.40
CA ALA A 111 -4.41 4.51 8.09
C ALA A 111 -4.12 5.87 7.45
N VAL A 112 -5.04 6.85 7.53
CA VAL A 112 -4.79 8.21 7.02
C VAL A 112 -3.66 8.90 7.79
N GLU A 113 -3.64 8.77 9.12
CA GLU A 113 -2.60 9.36 9.97
C GLU A 113 -1.21 8.72 9.79
N PHE A 114 -1.14 7.48 9.31
CA PHE A 114 0.11 6.78 9.03
C PHE A 114 0.87 7.35 7.81
N VAL A 115 0.15 7.90 6.83
CA VAL A 115 0.73 8.36 5.54
C VAL A 115 1.41 9.71 5.68
#